data_AF-A0A812JK41-F1
#
_entry.id   AF-A0A812JK41-F1
#
_cell.length_a   1.000
_cell.length_b   1.000
_cell.length_c   1.000
_cell.angle_alpha   90.00
_cell.angle_beta   90.00
_cell.angle_gamma   90.00
#
_symmetry.space_group_name_H-M   'P 1'
#
loop_
_entity.id
_entity.type
_entity.pdbx_description
1 polymer ?
#
loop_
_entity_poly.entity_id
_entity_poly.type
_entity_poly.pdbx_seq_one_letter_code
_entity_poly.pdbx_strand_id
1 'polypeptide(L)'
;MMQNFNKVTRKCDKNQDRISQPLPSGLAGPDACIAQPLQVRKYLGQTSTKANLFDTKQMLVNFELSGMVPAGKDDEYGDLVEDFEKFKREADEWAYSSSWAEANPGGGRDRTEDYLLRSKTLADKATKTLGLIVDILGVTENIYQ
;
A
#
# COMPACT_ATOMS: atom_id res chain seq x y z
N MET A 1 6.48 -1.23 10.43
CA MET A 1 6.88 -2.22 9.41
C MET A 1 5.77 -3.24 9.31
N MET A 2 5.09 -3.35 8.16
CA MET A 2 4.01 -4.31 7.91
C MET A 2 4.48 -5.78 8.10
N GLN A 3 4.22 -6.35 9.28
CA GLN A 3 4.75 -7.66 9.71
C GLN A 3 4.20 -8.84 8.90
N ASN A 4 2.98 -8.73 8.39
CA ASN A 4 2.28 -9.78 7.64
C ASN A 4 2.35 -9.61 6.12
N PHE A 5 3.14 -8.66 5.59
CA PHE A 5 3.12 -8.31 4.17
C PHE A 5 3.30 -9.54 3.26
N ASN A 6 4.38 -10.31 3.46
CA ASN A 6 4.66 -11.49 2.64
C ASN A 6 3.57 -12.56 2.75
N LYS A 7 2.92 -12.69 3.92
CA LYS A 7 1.83 -13.65 4.12
C LYS A 7 0.59 -13.29 3.30
N VAL A 8 0.33 -11.99 3.11
CA VAL A 8 -0.87 -11.50 2.42
C VAL A 8 -0.62 -11.35 0.92
N THR A 9 0.58 -10.93 0.52
CA THR A 9 0.92 -10.63 -0.88
C THR A 9 1.59 -11.79 -1.60
N ARG A 10 1.57 -13.00 -1.04
CA ARG A 10 2.13 -14.20 -1.68
C ARG A 10 1.20 -15.38 -1.55
N LYS A 11 1.02 -16.11 -2.66
CA LYS A 11 0.30 -17.38 -2.69
C LYS A 11 1.29 -18.52 -2.90
N CYS A 12 1.36 -19.41 -1.92
CA CYS A 12 2.32 -20.51 -1.86
C CYS A 12 1.56 -21.84 -1.98
N ASP A 13 1.02 -22.15 -3.16
CA ASP A 13 0.34 -23.43 -3.40
C ASP A 13 1.35 -24.53 -3.80
N LYS A 14 1.05 -25.79 -3.49
CA LYS A 14 1.96 -26.95 -3.64
C LYS A 14 2.25 -27.38 -5.09
N ASN A 15 1.49 -26.92 -6.09
CA ASN A 15 1.73 -27.26 -7.50
C ASN A 15 2.44 -26.10 -8.22
N GLN A 16 3.75 -26.06 -8.01
CA GLN A 16 4.72 -25.11 -8.54
C GLN A 16 5.27 -25.50 -9.93
N ASP A 17 4.59 -26.38 -10.67
CA ASP A 17 5.11 -27.06 -11.87
C ASP A 17 5.36 -26.13 -13.09
N ARG A 18 5.16 -24.81 -12.93
CA ARG A 18 5.51 -23.78 -13.91
C ARG A 18 6.65 -22.85 -13.48
N ILE A 19 7.30 -23.11 -12.34
CA ILE A 19 8.43 -22.31 -11.82
C ILE A 19 9.74 -22.79 -12.46
N SER A 20 9.75 -22.89 -13.78
CA SER A 20 10.81 -23.62 -14.49
C SER A 20 11.81 -22.70 -15.15
N GLN A 21 12.21 -21.58 -14.52
CA GLN A 21 13.43 -20.86 -14.90
C GLN A 21 14.12 -20.19 -13.69
N PRO A 22 15.46 -20.28 -13.59
CA PRO A 22 16.23 -19.65 -12.51
C PRO A 22 16.21 -18.13 -12.62
N LEU A 23 16.05 -17.46 -11.47
CA LEU A 23 16.22 -16.02 -11.32
C LEU A 23 17.73 -15.66 -11.42
N PRO A 24 18.15 -14.77 -12.33
CA PRO A 24 19.50 -14.17 -12.29
C PRO A 24 19.71 -13.39 -10.98
N SER A 25 20.97 -13.31 -10.51
CA SER A 25 21.32 -12.78 -9.18
C SER A 25 20.76 -11.38 -8.91
N GLY A 26 19.99 -11.22 -7.83
CA GLY A 26 19.63 -9.91 -7.28
C GLY A 26 18.41 -9.87 -6.38
N LEU A 27 17.32 -10.58 -6.70
CA LEU A 27 16.07 -10.53 -5.93
C LEU A 27 15.30 -11.85 -6.06
N ALA A 28 15.35 -12.66 -5.01
CA ALA A 28 14.49 -13.83 -4.86
C ALA A 28 13.16 -13.41 -4.21
N GLY A 29 12.04 -13.77 -4.84
CA GLY A 29 10.83 -14.04 -4.05
C GLY A 29 11.14 -15.23 -3.13
N PRO A 30 10.96 -15.14 -1.80
CA PRO A 30 11.60 -16.03 -0.85
C PRO A 30 11.30 -17.53 -1.01
N ASP A 31 10.15 -17.95 -1.55
CA ASP A 31 9.69 -19.34 -1.32
C ASP A 31 9.00 -20.00 -2.52
N ALA A 32 9.38 -19.64 -3.75
CA ALA A 32 8.71 -20.12 -4.95
C ALA A 32 7.18 -19.79 -4.99
N CYS A 33 6.74 -18.83 -4.17
CA CYS A 33 5.37 -18.33 -4.16
C CYS A 33 5.10 -17.31 -5.26
N ILE A 34 3.84 -17.24 -5.71
CA ILE A 34 3.38 -16.26 -6.70
C ILE A 34 3.06 -14.96 -5.97
N ALA A 35 3.68 -13.86 -6.41
CA ALA A 35 3.36 -12.52 -5.93
C ALA A 35 1.89 -12.17 -6.21
N GLN A 36 1.25 -11.45 -5.29
CA GLN A 36 -0.13 -11.00 -5.39
C GLN A 36 -0.22 -9.48 -5.15
N PRO A 37 0.28 -8.65 -6.09
CA PRO A 37 0.35 -7.20 -5.88
C PRO A 37 -1.03 -6.55 -5.73
N LEU A 38 -2.08 -7.16 -6.30
CA LEU A 38 -3.47 -6.75 -6.13
C LEU A 38 -3.90 -6.65 -4.65
N GLN A 39 -3.30 -7.44 -3.76
CA GLN A 39 -3.60 -7.36 -2.34
C GLN A 39 -3.17 -6.03 -1.71
N VAL A 40 -2.08 -5.42 -2.20
CA VAL A 40 -1.66 -4.07 -1.77
C VAL A 40 -2.69 -3.03 -2.23
N ARG A 41 -3.11 -3.11 -3.51
CA ARG A 41 -4.13 -2.22 -4.06
C ARG A 41 -5.44 -2.32 -3.27
N LYS A 42 -5.84 -3.54 -2.90
CA LYS A 42 -7.04 -3.79 -2.09
C LYS A 42 -6.90 -3.18 -0.69
N TYR A 43 -5.75 -3.35 -0.04
CA TYR A 43 -5.45 -2.76 1.26
C TYR A 43 -5.54 -1.23 1.24
N LEU A 44 -5.09 -0.60 0.15
CA LEU A 44 -5.14 0.85 -0.03
C LEU A 44 -6.49 1.36 -0.55
N GLY A 45 -7.49 0.49 -0.74
CA GLY A 45 -8.81 0.86 -1.27
C GLY A 45 -8.83 1.23 -2.75
N GLN A 46 -7.81 0.85 -3.52
CA GLN A 46 -7.63 1.29 -4.91
C GLN A 46 -8.25 0.32 -5.95
N THR A 47 -8.84 -0.79 -5.50
CA THR A 47 -9.49 -1.76 -6.38
C THR A 47 -10.94 -1.42 -6.74
N SER A 48 -11.54 -0.45 -6.07
CA SER A 48 -12.93 -0.06 -6.29
C SER A 48 -13.19 1.38 -5.86
N THR A 49 -13.99 2.10 -6.65
CA THR A 49 -14.48 3.44 -6.29
C THR A 49 -15.39 3.45 -5.06
N LYS A 50 -15.88 2.28 -4.64
CA LYS A 50 -16.74 2.09 -3.45
C LYS A 50 -15.95 1.71 -2.20
N ALA A 51 -14.63 1.56 -2.29
CA ALA A 51 -13.83 1.22 -1.12
C ALA A 51 -13.69 2.45 -0.21
N ASN A 52 -13.73 2.22 1.12
CA ASN A 52 -13.64 3.29 2.11
C ASN A 52 -12.40 4.19 1.94
N LEU A 53 -11.29 3.62 1.44
CA LEU A 53 -10.03 4.34 1.26
C LEU A 53 -9.82 4.91 -0.16
N PHE A 54 -10.81 4.82 -1.05
CA PHE A 54 -10.67 5.26 -2.43
C PHE A 54 -10.44 6.78 -2.53
N ASP A 55 -11.37 7.57 -2.00
CA ASP A 55 -11.32 9.05 -2.03
C ASP A 55 -11.20 9.63 -0.62
N THR A 56 -10.09 9.30 0.03
CA THR A 56 -9.81 9.74 1.41
C THR A 56 -9.45 11.21 1.50
N LYS A 57 -8.96 11.84 0.42
CA LYS A 57 -8.54 13.25 0.46
C LYS A 57 -9.71 14.15 0.86
N GLN A 58 -10.86 14.00 0.21
CA GLN A 58 -12.03 14.82 0.52
C GLN A 58 -12.51 14.58 1.95
N MET A 59 -12.53 13.32 2.41
CA MET A 59 -12.90 12.97 3.78
C MET A 59 -11.97 13.64 4.80
N LEU A 60 -10.66 13.57 4.59
CA LEU A 60 -9.66 14.14 5.50
C LEU A 60 -9.70 15.67 5.52
N VAL A 61 -9.89 16.32 4.37
CA VAL A 61 -10.13 17.77 4.29
C VAL A 61 -11.41 18.16 5.01
N ASN A 62 -12.47 17.35 4.92
CA ASN A 62 -13.72 17.64 5.63
C ASN A 62 -13.55 17.62 7.16
N PHE A 63 -12.64 16.81 7.71
CA PHE A 63 -12.36 16.82 9.15
C PHE A 63 -11.75 18.16 9.60
N GLU A 64 -10.79 18.69 8.84
CA GLU A 64 -10.24 20.02 9.05
C GLU A 64 -11.34 21.10 8.99
N LEU A 65 -12.13 21.11 7.92
CA LEU A 65 -13.22 22.09 7.73
C LEU A 65 -14.31 21.99 8.80
N SER A 66 -14.51 20.82 9.40
CA SER A 66 -15.45 20.61 10.50
C SER A 66 -14.91 21.02 11.87
N GLY A 67 -13.66 21.49 11.95
CA GLY A 67 -13.01 21.90 13.19
C GLY A 67 -12.55 20.73 14.07
N MET A 68 -12.38 19.53 13.50
CA MET A 68 -11.86 18.37 14.24
C MET A 68 -10.34 18.41 14.42
N VAL A 69 -9.63 19.22 13.64
CA VAL A 69 -8.19 19.42 13.79
C VAL A 69 -7.94 20.40 14.94
N PRO A 70 -7.11 20.05 15.93
CA PRO A 70 -6.78 20.96 17.03
C PRO A 70 -6.13 22.25 16.52
N ALA A 71 -6.47 23.38 17.16
CA ALA A 71 -5.90 24.68 16.79
C ALA A 71 -4.36 24.68 16.84
N GLY A 72 -3.72 25.16 15.77
CA GLY A 72 -2.27 25.21 15.65
C GLY A 72 -1.64 23.90 15.16
N LYS A 73 -2.46 22.93 14.75
CA LYS A 73 -2.04 21.71 14.05
C LYS A 73 -2.48 21.68 12.59
N ASP A 74 -3.13 22.73 12.11
CA ASP A 74 -3.72 22.82 10.77
C ASP A 74 -2.69 22.57 9.65
N ASP A 75 -1.55 23.26 9.69
CA ASP A 75 -0.47 23.11 8.70
C ASP A 75 0.12 21.68 8.72
N GLU A 76 0.43 21.16 9.91
CA GLU A 76 0.98 19.80 10.08
C GLU A 76 -0.01 18.74 9.60
N TYR A 77 -1.30 18.92 9.87
CA TYR A 77 -2.36 18.05 9.41
C TYR A 77 -2.47 18.07 7.88
N GLY A 78 -2.49 19.26 7.27
CA GLY A 78 -2.55 19.43 5.82
C GLY A 78 -1.40 18.72 5.11
N ASP A 79 -0.16 18.93 5.58
CA ASP A 79 1.03 18.27 5.04
C ASP A 79 0.94 16.74 5.13
N LEU A 80 0.49 16.22 6.28
CA LEU A 80 0.30 14.77 6.47
C LEU A 80 -0.78 14.20 5.55
N VAL A 81 -1.87 14.93 5.30
CA VAL A 81 -2.92 14.51 4.35
C VAL A 81 -2.34 14.40 2.94
N GLU A 82 -1.55 15.38 2.51
CA GLU A 82 -0.90 15.34 1.19
C GLU A 82 0.09 14.19 1.06
N ASP A 83 0.94 13.98 2.08
CA ASP A 83 1.90 12.89 2.12
C ASP A 83 1.21 11.52 2.12
N PHE A 84 0.11 11.37 2.87
CA PHE A 84 -0.66 10.14 2.88
C PHE A 84 -1.19 9.81 1.49
N GLU A 85 -1.84 10.76 0.82
CA GLU A 85 -2.39 10.57 -0.52
C GLU A 85 -1.30 10.28 -1.55
N LYS A 86 -0.16 10.97 -1.44
CA LYS A 86 1.02 10.73 -2.29
C LYS A 86 1.53 9.31 -2.12
N PHE A 87 1.83 8.88 -0.89
CA PHE A 87 2.35 7.53 -0.64
C PHE A 87 1.32 6.45 -1.02
N LYS A 88 0.02 6.68 -0.78
CA LYS A 88 -1.06 5.78 -1.20
C LYS A 88 -1.07 5.61 -2.72
N ARG A 89 -1.00 6.71 -3.48
CA ARG A 89 -1.02 6.69 -4.96
C ARG A 89 0.24 6.00 -5.51
N GLU A 90 1.42 6.40 -5.07
CA GLU A 90 2.67 5.80 -5.54
C GLU A 90 2.74 4.30 -5.19
N ALA A 91 2.26 3.89 -4.02
CA ALA A 91 2.18 2.48 -3.65
C ALA A 91 1.26 1.68 -4.58
N ASP A 92 0.11 2.26 -4.98
CA ASP A 92 -0.80 1.64 -5.96
C ASP A 92 -0.16 1.51 -7.34
N GLU A 93 0.53 2.55 -7.81
CA GLU A 93 1.22 2.55 -9.11
C GLU A 93 2.28 1.44 -9.18
N TRP A 94 3.07 1.26 -8.12
CA TRP A 94 4.05 0.17 -8.05
C TRP A 94 3.39 -1.20 -7.96
N ALA A 95 2.28 -1.34 -7.22
CA ALA A 95 1.53 -2.59 -7.16
C ALA A 95 0.88 -2.94 -8.51
N TYR A 96 0.33 -1.95 -9.21
CA TYR A 96 -0.19 -2.10 -10.55
C TYR A 96 0.90 -2.53 -11.52
N SER A 97 2.04 -1.83 -11.51
CA SER A 97 3.20 -2.17 -12.36
C SER A 97 3.74 -3.57 -12.08
N SER A 98 3.82 -3.96 -10.81
CA SER A 98 4.19 -5.31 -10.37
C SER A 98 3.26 -6.38 -10.96
N SER A 99 1.95 -6.09 -11.08
CA SER A 99 0.96 -7.05 -11.60
C SER A 99 1.17 -7.42 -13.08
N TRP A 100 1.91 -6.60 -13.82
CA TRP A 100 2.16 -6.77 -15.26
C TRP A 100 3.65 -6.99 -15.59
N ALA A 101 4.51 -7.02 -14.58
CA ALA A 101 5.95 -6.99 -14.79
C ALA A 101 6.48 -8.22 -15.52
N GLU A 102 5.85 -9.40 -15.43
CA GLU A 102 6.23 -10.59 -16.21
C GLU A 102 5.77 -10.52 -17.68
N ALA A 103 4.72 -9.76 -17.97
CA ALA A 103 4.15 -9.65 -19.32
C ALA A 103 4.91 -8.64 -20.21
N ASN A 104 5.75 -7.79 -19.61
CA ASN A 104 6.43 -6.71 -20.33
C ASN A 104 7.73 -7.17 -21.00
N PRO A 105 8.11 -6.61 -22.16
CA PRO A 105 9.44 -6.84 -22.75
C PRO A 105 10.56 -6.46 -21.78
N GLY A 106 11.50 -7.37 -21.53
CA GLY A 106 12.55 -7.19 -20.51
C GLY A 106 12.05 -7.29 -19.06
N GLY A 107 10.81 -7.73 -18.88
CA GLY A 107 10.17 -8.05 -17.62
C GLY A 107 10.60 -9.40 -17.06
N GLY A 108 10.05 -9.75 -15.90
CA GLY A 108 10.40 -10.98 -15.20
C GLY A 108 9.89 -11.04 -13.77
N ARG A 109 10.07 -12.19 -13.17
CA ARG A 109 9.69 -12.42 -11.77
C ARG A 109 10.51 -11.53 -10.82
N ASP A 110 11.78 -11.30 -11.12
CA ASP A 110 12.64 -10.33 -10.41
C ASP A 110 12.05 -8.90 -10.43
N ARG A 111 11.52 -8.45 -11.57
CA ARG A 111 10.85 -7.15 -11.69
C ARG A 111 9.54 -7.09 -10.93
N THR A 112 8.77 -8.17 -10.95
CA THR A 112 7.55 -8.31 -10.14
C THR A 112 7.87 -8.10 -8.66
N GLU A 113 8.92 -8.76 -8.17
CA GLU A 113 9.37 -8.67 -6.78
C GLU A 113 9.92 -7.28 -6.42
N ASP A 114 10.76 -6.68 -7.27
CA ASP A 114 11.28 -5.31 -7.07
C ASP A 114 10.14 -4.31 -6.90
N TYR A 115 9.19 -4.30 -7.84
CA TYR A 115 8.06 -3.38 -7.81
C TYR A 115 7.14 -3.64 -6.61
N LEU A 116 6.94 -4.91 -6.22
CA LEU A 116 6.16 -5.25 -5.03
C LEU A 116 6.84 -4.75 -3.73
N LEU A 117 8.17 -4.82 -3.64
CA LEU A 117 8.93 -4.30 -2.49
C LEU A 117 8.93 -2.77 -2.42
N ARG A 118 8.97 -2.09 -3.57
CA ARG A 118 8.78 -0.62 -3.63
C ARG A 118 7.39 -0.24 -3.14
N SER A 119 6.38 -0.93 -3.64
CA SER A 119 4.99 -0.75 -3.21
C SER A 119 4.83 -0.98 -1.69
N LYS A 120 5.43 -2.04 -1.12
CA LYS A 120 5.47 -2.29 0.33
C LYS A 120 6.00 -1.09 1.12
N THR A 121 7.10 -0.53 0.67
CA THR A 121 7.79 0.56 1.36
C THR A 121 6.90 1.80 1.44
N LEU A 122 6.21 2.13 0.34
CA LEU A 122 5.29 3.25 0.27
C LEU A 122 3.99 2.98 1.03
N ALA A 123 3.47 1.75 1.00
CA ALA A 123 2.31 1.35 1.79
C ALA A 123 2.58 1.43 3.31
N ASP A 124 3.80 1.09 3.76
CA ASP A 124 4.21 1.27 5.17
C ASP A 124 4.29 2.75 5.54
N LYS A 125 4.78 3.63 4.64
CA LYS A 125 4.77 5.07 4.84
C LYS A 125 3.35 5.61 4.91
N ALA A 126 2.49 5.29 3.95
CA ALA A 126 1.08 5.70 3.95
C ALA A 126 0.38 5.27 5.26
N THR A 127 0.60 4.03 5.71
CA THR A 127 0.01 3.52 6.95
C THR A 127 0.48 4.32 8.18
N LYS A 128 1.78 4.65 8.26
CA LYS A 128 2.33 5.46 9.35
C LYS A 128 1.79 6.89 9.33
N THR A 129 1.76 7.51 8.15
CA THR A 129 1.22 8.87 7.97
C THR A 129 -0.26 8.92 8.38
N LEU A 130 -1.06 7.93 8.00
CA LEU A 130 -2.45 7.83 8.45
C LEU A 130 -2.57 7.68 9.97
N GLY A 131 -1.65 6.94 10.60
CA GLY A 131 -1.56 6.87 12.06
C GLY A 131 -1.36 8.25 12.70
N LEU A 132 -0.44 9.05 12.17
CA LEU A 132 -0.19 10.42 12.65
C LEU A 132 -1.41 11.33 12.46
N ILE A 133 -2.13 11.21 11.34
CA ILE A 133 -3.39 11.92 11.09
C ILE A 133 -4.42 11.55 12.17
N VAL A 134 -4.59 10.26 12.45
CA VAL A 134 -5.52 9.77 13.49
C VAL A 134 -5.12 10.27 14.87
N ASP A 135 -3.82 10.31 15.17
CA ASP A 135 -3.29 10.84 16.43
C ASP A 135 -3.60 12.34 16.59
N ILE A 136 -3.44 13.15 15.53
CA ILE A 136 -3.79 14.58 15.54
C ILE A 136 -5.29 14.77 15.78
N LEU A 137 -6.12 13.98 15.11
CA LEU A 137 -7.57 14.05 15.25
C LEU A 137 -8.07 13.49 16.60
N GLY A 138 -7.20 12.84 17.39
CA GLY A 138 -7.56 12.26 18.68
C GLY A 138 -8.58 11.12 18.57
N VAL A 139 -8.72 10.49 17.41
CA VAL A 139 -9.67 9.40 17.15
C VAL A 139 -9.03 8.06 17.55
N THR A 140 -8.69 7.91 18.83
CA THR A 140 -8.20 6.64 19.38
C THR A 140 -9.22 6.05 20.36
N GLU A 141 -9.76 4.88 20.00
CA GLU A 141 -10.51 3.93 20.86
C GLU A 141 -11.82 4.36 21.56
N ASN A 142 -12.74 5.08 20.89
CA ASN A 142 -14.13 5.19 21.39
C ASN A 142 -15.21 5.16 20.30
N ILE A 143 -14.97 4.47 19.18
CA ILE A 143 -15.90 4.42 18.03
C ILE A 143 -16.85 3.21 18.09
N TYR A 144 -16.92 2.52 19.24
CA TYR A 144 -17.83 1.38 19.48
C TYR A 144 -18.58 1.49 20.82
N GLN A 145 -19.00 2.70 21.22
CA GLN A 145 -20.08 2.85 22.22
C GLN A 145 -21.42 3.04 21.52
#